data_AF-A0A369SBR9-F1
#
_entry.id   AF-A0A369SBR9-F1
#
_cell.length_a   1.000
_cell.length_b   1.000
_cell.length_c   1.000
_cell.angle_alpha   90.00
_cell.angle_beta   90.00
_cell.angle_gamma   90.00
#
_symmetry.space_group_name_H-M   'P 1'
#
loop_
_entity.id
_entity.type
_entity.pdbx_description
1 polymer ?
#
loop_
_entity_poly.entity_id
_entity_poly.type
_entity_poly.pdbx_seq_one_letter_code
_entity_poly.pdbx_strand_id
1 'polypeptide(L)'
;MAFSYFASSVRYLSRYIYQGPHLTSTGSLSNVVHATKMSKAWPRLASTAIQENSLIHNADLSNDKEYQTYKPTIPQAWFTSLDGQLKGLVELDRRVFLANPRIDILHRYVVWQLAKRRAGTAKTKNRGEVRGGGRKPWPQKGSGRARQGSIRAPHFRGGGTVHGPRPRSYDFTFPRKVRSMAIRVALSVKFAQGDLYIVDSFGLETHKTQNLKDLLDQRNWYSALLVDGNTYVDENLRLAARNIQKCDVLPSYALNVHMMLKRHALVLSLPALKILQERLVKDIAEPAWDKYDFKMTSLESIPESNDQLQLEESEEFKES
;
A
#
# COMPACT_ATOMS: atom_id res chain seq x y z
N MET A 1 -11.01 22.02 0.50
CA MET A 1 -9.83 22.03 1.38
C MET A 1 -9.27 20.61 1.62
N ALA A 2 -9.06 19.83 0.57
CA ALA A 2 -8.43 18.50 0.63
C ALA A 2 -7.40 18.28 -0.50
N PHE A 3 -7.09 19.35 -1.24
CA PHE A 3 -6.24 19.31 -2.44
C PHE A 3 -4.93 20.08 -2.27
N SER A 4 -4.73 20.80 -1.16
CA SER A 4 -3.54 21.63 -0.92
C SER A 4 -2.41 20.91 -0.15
N TYR A 5 -2.64 19.69 0.35
CA TYR A 5 -1.66 18.99 1.22
C TYR A 5 -0.74 18.01 0.48
N PHE A 6 -0.96 17.75 -0.81
CA PHE A 6 -0.24 16.70 -1.54
C PHE A 6 0.90 17.22 -2.43
N ALA A 7 0.93 18.52 -2.73
CA ALA A 7 1.87 19.10 -3.70
C ALA A 7 3.31 19.28 -3.17
N SER A 8 3.56 19.10 -1.87
CA SER A 8 4.88 19.36 -1.28
C SER A 8 5.80 18.12 -1.20
N SER A 9 5.32 16.92 -1.56
CA SER A 9 6.05 15.65 -1.30
C SER A 9 6.63 14.95 -2.54
N VAL A 10 6.48 15.51 -3.75
CA VAL A 10 6.82 14.80 -5.01
C VAL A 10 8.21 15.17 -5.56
N ARG A 11 9.07 15.85 -4.79
CA ARG A 11 10.43 16.23 -5.23
C ARG A 11 11.59 15.44 -4.60
N TYR A 12 11.32 14.32 -3.94
CA TYR A 12 12.38 13.44 -3.42
C TYR A 12 12.11 11.98 -3.78
N LEU A 13 12.33 11.64 -5.05
CA LEU A 13 12.46 10.25 -5.51
C LEU A 13 13.71 10.14 -6.37
N SER A 14 14.87 10.28 -5.75
CA SER A 14 16.11 9.67 -6.20
C SER A 14 17.04 9.53 -5.00
N ARG A 15 17.42 8.28 -4.72
CA ARG A 15 18.25 7.78 -3.61
C ARG A 15 17.55 7.82 -2.25
N TYR A 16 17.30 6.64 -1.69
CA TYR A 16 17.59 6.24 -0.31
C TYR A 16 17.00 4.83 -0.13
N ILE A 17 17.82 3.82 -0.44
CA ILE A 17 17.71 2.49 0.14
C ILE A 17 18.87 2.45 1.16
N TYR A 18 18.61 1.94 2.35
CA TYR A 18 19.38 2.00 3.60
C TYR A 18 19.09 3.22 4.49
N GLN A 19 18.49 2.95 5.65
CA GLN A 19 18.47 3.86 6.81
C GLN A 19 19.13 3.13 8.00
N GLY A 20 20.24 3.72 8.48
CA GLY A 20 20.86 3.43 9.77
C GLY A 20 20.57 4.56 10.78
N PRO A 21 20.92 4.38 12.06
CA PRO A 21 20.61 5.35 13.11
C PRO A 21 21.51 6.60 13.05
N HIS A 22 20.90 7.77 13.22
CA HIS A 22 21.59 9.06 13.30
C HIS A 22 22.26 9.23 14.67
N LEU A 23 23.59 9.24 14.71
CA LEU A 23 24.40 9.74 15.82
C LEU A 23 25.05 11.05 15.38
N THR A 24 24.83 12.12 16.13
CA THR A 24 25.44 13.44 15.92
C THR A 24 26.84 13.46 16.54
N SER A 25 27.89 13.62 15.73
CA SER A 25 29.18 14.11 16.22
C SER A 25 29.61 15.36 15.44
N THR A 26 29.93 16.39 16.19
CA THR A 26 30.45 17.67 15.73
C THR A 26 31.97 17.57 15.58
N GLY A 27 32.50 17.93 14.42
CA GLY A 27 33.94 17.96 14.17
C GLY A 27 34.28 18.87 12.99
N SER A 28 34.36 20.17 13.25
CA SER A 28 34.97 21.17 12.38
C SER A 28 36.48 21.08 12.50
N LEU A 29 37.21 20.97 11.39
CA LEU A 29 38.52 21.62 11.24
C LEU A 29 38.80 21.89 9.74
N SER A 30 38.98 23.18 9.47
CA SER A 30 39.49 23.81 8.27
C SER A 30 40.88 23.30 7.87
N ASN A 31 41.18 23.26 6.57
CA ASN A 31 42.43 23.82 6.06
C ASN A 31 42.37 24.17 4.57
N VAL A 32 42.84 25.38 4.32
CA VAL A 32 42.95 26.11 3.06
C VAL A 32 44.20 25.63 2.32
N VAL A 33 44.09 25.29 1.03
CA VAL A 33 45.23 25.34 0.09
C VAL A 33 44.76 25.91 -1.25
N HIS A 34 45.49 26.91 -1.71
CA HIS A 34 45.26 27.75 -2.88
C HIS A 34 45.28 27.00 -4.21
N ALA A 35 44.46 27.47 -5.15
CA ALA A 35 44.52 27.15 -6.56
C ALA A 35 45.39 28.17 -7.31
N THR A 36 46.44 27.71 -7.99
CA THR A 36 47.16 28.50 -9.00
C THR A 36 47.08 27.82 -10.37
N LYS A 37 46.49 28.57 -11.32
CA LYS A 37 46.39 28.32 -12.77
C LYS A 37 47.77 28.22 -13.43
N MET A 38 47.99 27.25 -14.33
CA MET A 38 48.79 27.34 -15.58
C MET A 38 48.35 26.16 -16.49
N SER A 39 47.61 26.37 -17.59
CA SER A 39 47.99 26.71 -18.98
C SER A 39 48.31 25.52 -19.91
N LYS A 40 47.39 25.30 -20.87
CA LYS A 40 47.55 24.93 -22.29
C LYS A 40 48.46 23.74 -22.72
N ALA A 41 47.79 22.71 -23.26
CA ALA A 41 48.08 21.93 -24.47
C ALA A 41 49.41 21.14 -24.63
N TRP A 42 49.24 19.83 -24.90
CA TRP A 42 50.13 18.75 -25.40
C TRP A 42 51.11 19.12 -26.54
N PRO A 43 52.23 18.36 -26.83
CA PRO A 43 52.26 16.88 -26.97
C PRO A 43 53.58 16.08 -26.71
N ARG A 44 53.38 14.75 -26.58
CA ARG A 44 54.16 13.53 -26.95
C ARG A 44 55.71 13.50 -27.01
N LEU A 45 56.29 12.46 -26.37
CA LEU A 45 57.37 11.56 -26.87
C LEU A 45 57.23 10.20 -26.13
N ALA A 46 56.79 9.09 -26.73
CA ALA A 46 57.57 8.04 -27.42
C ALA A 46 58.80 7.56 -26.59
N SER A 47 58.74 6.47 -25.81
CA SER A 47 58.78 5.02 -26.13
C SER A 47 60.19 4.45 -26.32
N THR A 48 60.61 3.53 -25.43
CA THR A 48 61.56 2.40 -25.65
C THR A 48 61.59 1.56 -24.35
N ALA A 49 61.48 0.22 -24.31
CA ALA A 49 61.71 -0.80 -25.34
C ALA A 49 60.97 -2.14 -25.04
N ILE A 50 60.43 -2.78 -26.09
CA ILE A 50 60.61 -4.19 -26.56
C ILE A 50 60.40 -5.30 -25.50
N GLN A 51 59.42 -6.21 -25.59
CA GLN A 51 59.21 -7.18 -26.68
C GLN A 51 57.74 -7.29 -27.14
N GLU A 52 57.56 -7.45 -28.45
CA GLU A 52 56.28 -7.77 -29.10
C GLU A 52 56.00 -9.28 -29.18
N ASN A 53 54.70 -9.59 -29.05
CA ASN A 53 53.94 -10.63 -29.73
C ASN A 53 54.31 -12.11 -29.50
N SER A 54 53.49 -12.80 -28.71
CA SER A 54 52.78 -13.97 -29.21
C SER A 54 51.54 -14.25 -28.37
N LEU A 55 50.49 -14.77 -29.01
CA LEU A 55 49.18 -15.15 -28.48
C LEU A 55 48.16 -14.00 -28.38
N ILE A 56 47.57 -13.72 -29.55
CA ILE A 56 46.11 -13.74 -29.66
C ILE A 56 45.65 -15.05 -29.00
N HIS A 57 45.42 -15.04 -27.70
CA HIS A 57 44.54 -16.02 -27.11
C HIS A 57 43.15 -15.61 -27.57
N ASN A 58 42.61 -16.45 -28.45
CA ASN A 58 41.21 -16.50 -28.82
C ASN A 58 40.38 -16.10 -27.59
N ALA A 59 39.82 -14.88 -27.62
CA ALA A 59 38.76 -14.52 -26.70
C ALA A 59 37.62 -15.44 -27.09
N ASP A 60 37.51 -16.54 -26.36
CA ASP A 60 36.46 -17.52 -26.53
C ASP A 60 35.15 -16.79 -26.25
N LEU A 61 34.49 -16.34 -27.32
CA LEU A 61 33.20 -15.65 -27.27
C LEU A 61 32.06 -16.62 -26.86
N SER A 62 32.40 -17.85 -26.50
CA SER A 62 31.54 -18.82 -25.84
C SER A 62 31.97 -18.98 -24.37
N ASN A 63 31.55 -18.06 -23.49
CA ASN A 63 30.95 -18.43 -22.18
C ASN A 63 30.71 -17.31 -21.16
N ASP A 64 30.95 -16.02 -21.44
CA ASP A 64 30.75 -14.99 -20.39
C ASP A 64 29.40 -14.24 -20.48
N LYS A 65 28.31 -14.97 -20.70
CA LYS A 65 26.95 -14.47 -20.38
C LYS A 65 26.46 -15.16 -19.12
N GLU A 66 27.15 -14.91 -18.02
CA GLU A 66 26.61 -15.18 -16.70
C GLU A 66 25.40 -14.24 -16.51
N TYR A 67 24.20 -14.72 -16.82
CA TYR A 67 22.97 -14.04 -16.46
C TYR A 67 22.96 -13.91 -14.93
N GLN A 68 23.29 -12.74 -14.41
CA GLN A 68 23.07 -12.43 -13.00
C GLN A 68 21.60 -12.71 -12.71
N THR A 69 21.32 -13.84 -12.08
CA THR A 69 19.98 -14.19 -11.65
C THR A 69 19.56 -13.14 -10.63
N TYR A 70 18.65 -12.24 -11.04
CA TYR A 70 18.15 -11.18 -10.16
C TYR A 70 17.39 -11.84 -9.01
N LYS A 71 18.05 -12.03 -7.87
CA LYS A 71 17.40 -12.45 -6.63
C LYS A 71 16.57 -11.26 -6.13
N PRO A 72 15.23 -11.35 -6.10
CA PRO A 72 14.41 -10.23 -5.66
C PRO A 72 14.74 -9.88 -4.20
N THR A 73 15.02 -8.60 -3.92
CA THR A 73 15.27 -8.13 -2.56
C THR A 73 14.03 -8.36 -1.69
N ILE A 74 14.21 -9.07 -0.58
CA ILE A 74 13.18 -9.27 0.44
C ILE A 74 13.13 -7.99 1.29
N PRO A 75 12.00 -7.27 1.34
CA PRO A 75 11.89 -6.10 2.20
C PRO A 75 11.98 -6.53 3.67
N GLN A 76 12.71 -5.77 4.48
CA GLN A 76 12.84 -5.99 5.91
C GLN A 76 12.41 -4.73 6.65
N ALA A 77 11.90 -4.90 7.87
CA ALA A 77 11.54 -3.81 8.75
C ALA A 77 11.99 -4.10 10.18
N TRP A 78 12.36 -3.06 10.91
CA TRP A 78 12.64 -3.17 12.34
C TRP A 78 11.35 -3.42 13.10
N PHE A 79 11.40 -4.29 14.11
CA PHE A 79 10.35 -4.40 15.09
C PHE A 79 10.85 -4.01 16.48
N THR A 80 10.01 -3.28 17.22
CA THR A 80 10.35 -2.73 18.53
C THR A 80 9.41 -3.25 19.61
N SER A 81 9.80 -3.08 20.88
CA SER A 81 8.82 -3.05 21.98
C SER A 81 7.92 -1.82 21.82
N LEU A 82 6.81 -1.80 22.57
CA LEU A 82 5.92 -0.65 22.63
C LEU A 82 6.64 0.59 23.19
N ASP A 83 7.55 0.38 24.13
CA ASP A 83 8.39 1.43 24.75
C ASP A 83 9.52 1.92 23.83
N GLY A 84 9.67 1.32 22.65
CA GLY A 84 10.61 1.74 21.63
C GLY A 84 11.98 1.05 21.66
N GLN A 85 12.20 0.10 22.56
CA GLN A 85 13.39 -0.76 22.54
C GLN A 85 13.44 -1.59 21.26
N LEU A 86 14.57 -1.59 20.56
CA LEU A 86 14.78 -2.37 19.34
C LEU A 86 14.92 -3.86 19.69
N LYS A 87 14.10 -4.72 19.06
CA LYS A 87 14.15 -6.17 19.31
C LYS A 87 14.81 -6.93 18.15
N GLY A 88 14.61 -6.50 16.91
CA GLY A 88 15.25 -7.12 15.75
C GLY A 88 14.67 -6.69 14.40
N LEU A 89 14.98 -7.47 13.37
CA LEU A 89 14.46 -7.33 12.01
C LEU A 89 13.42 -8.41 11.72
N VAL A 90 12.38 -8.03 10.98
CA VAL A 90 11.36 -8.95 10.45
C VAL A 90 11.32 -8.86 8.94
N GLU A 91 11.23 -10.00 8.29
CA GLU A 91 11.06 -10.10 6.84
C GLU A 91 9.60 -9.84 6.44
N LEU A 92 9.44 -9.05 5.38
CA LEU A 92 8.15 -8.67 4.83
C LEU A 92 7.95 -9.35 3.46
N ASP A 93 6.74 -9.84 3.19
CA ASP A 93 6.43 -10.41 1.88
C ASP A 93 6.42 -9.31 0.81
N ARG A 94 7.32 -9.43 -0.18
CA ARG A 94 7.45 -8.52 -1.32
C ARG A 94 6.12 -8.27 -2.03
N ARG A 95 5.27 -9.29 -2.17
CA ARG A 95 4.01 -9.20 -2.90
C ARG A 95 2.96 -8.36 -2.18
N VAL A 96 3.15 -8.12 -0.89
CA VAL A 96 2.26 -7.31 -0.03
C VAL A 96 2.80 -5.89 0.16
N PHE A 97 4.10 -5.75 0.43
CA PHE A 97 4.73 -4.49 0.84
C PHE A 97 5.51 -3.77 -0.27
N LEU A 98 5.73 -4.40 -1.43
CA LEU A 98 6.37 -3.79 -2.61
C LEU A 98 5.43 -3.82 -3.84
N ALA A 99 4.13 -3.64 -3.61
CA ALA A 99 3.19 -3.41 -4.70
C ALA A 99 3.38 -2.00 -5.29
N ASN A 100 3.24 -1.87 -6.61
CA ASN A 100 3.36 -0.57 -7.27
C ASN A 100 2.32 0.43 -6.71
N PRO A 101 2.72 1.64 -6.25
CA PRO A 101 1.80 2.64 -5.73
C PRO A 101 0.77 3.07 -6.78
N ARG A 102 -0.51 2.76 -6.52
CA ARG A 102 -1.65 3.00 -7.42
C ARG A 102 -2.72 3.87 -6.76
N ILE A 103 -2.65 5.18 -7.01
CA ILE A 103 -3.57 6.18 -6.44
C ILE A 103 -5.02 5.97 -6.93
N ASP A 104 -5.19 5.52 -8.18
CA ASP A 104 -6.48 5.22 -8.79
C ASP A 104 -7.27 4.16 -7.98
N ILE A 105 -6.59 3.09 -7.55
CA ILE A 105 -7.20 2.00 -6.78
C ILE A 105 -7.54 2.45 -5.36
N LEU A 106 -6.64 3.21 -4.71
CA LEU A 106 -6.90 3.78 -3.39
C LEU A 106 -8.12 4.70 -3.41
N HIS A 107 -8.20 5.61 -4.38
CA HIS A 107 -9.33 6.52 -4.53
C HIS A 107 -10.64 5.76 -4.73
N ARG A 108 -10.68 4.79 -5.66
CA ARG A 108 -11.88 3.97 -5.92
C ARG A 108 -12.35 3.21 -4.68
N TYR A 109 -11.43 2.64 -3.90
CA TYR A 109 -11.75 1.93 -2.67
C TYR A 109 -12.38 2.89 -1.63
N VAL A 110 -11.79 4.07 -1.44
CA VAL A 110 -12.31 5.06 -0.48
C VAL A 110 -13.70 5.56 -0.89
N VAL A 111 -13.90 5.88 -2.17
CA VAL A 111 -15.22 6.29 -2.68
C VAL A 111 -16.25 5.19 -2.46
N TRP A 112 -15.91 3.93 -2.74
CA TRP A 112 -16.77 2.78 -2.47
C TRP A 112 -17.14 2.66 -0.98
N GLN A 113 -16.15 2.70 -0.10
CA GLN A 113 -16.37 2.57 1.34
C GLN A 113 -17.22 3.72 1.89
N LEU A 114 -17.00 4.94 1.41
CA LEU A 114 -17.80 6.11 1.79
C LEU A 114 -19.23 6.04 1.25
N ALA A 115 -19.42 5.59 0.00
CA ALA A 115 -20.74 5.40 -0.58
C ALA A 115 -21.56 4.37 0.21
N LYS A 116 -20.95 3.24 0.58
CA LYS A 116 -21.57 2.19 1.39
C LYS A 116 -22.00 2.65 2.78
N ARG A 117 -21.31 3.63 3.37
CA ARG A 117 -21.66 4.21 4.69
C ARG A 117 -22.88 5.15 4.65
N ARG A 118 -23.34 5.57 3.47
CA ARG A 118 -24.45 6.54 3.36
C ARG A 118 -25.79 5.86 3.61
N ALA A 119 -26.55 6.38 4.59
CA ALA A 119 -27.88 5.86 4.92
C ALA A 119 -28.95 6.15 3.86
N GLY A 120 -28.85 7.28 3.14
CA GLY A 120 -29.74 7.61 2.03
C GLY A 120 -31.22 7.77 2.40
N THR A 121 -31.51 8.31 3.58
CA THR A 121 -32.89 8.48 4.12
C THR A 121 -33.61 9.75 3.66
N ALA A 122 -32.99 10.57 2.80
CA ALA A 122 -33.59 11.81 2.33
C ALA A 122 -34.85 11.56 1.50
N LYS A 123 -35.98 12.12 1.93
CA LYS A 123 -37.28 12.01 1.24
C LYS A 123 -38.00 13.35 1.19
N THR A 124 -38.38 13.78 -0.01
CA THR A 124 -39.39 14.83 -0.21
C THR A 124 -40.74 14.22 -0.55
N LYS A 125 -41.83 14.91 -0.20
CA LYS A 125 -43.19 14.51 -0.58
C LYS A 125 -43.44 14.85 -2.04
N ASN A 126 -43.80 13.85 -2.83
CA ASN A 126 -44.32 14.08 -4.19
C ASN A 126 -45.73 14.68 -4.12
N ARG A 127 -46.24 15.19 -5.26
CA ARG A 127 -47.64 15.67 -5.38
C ARG A 127 -48.67 14.70 -4.78
N GLY A 128 -48.46 13.39 -4.94
CA GLY A 128 -49.36 12.35 -4.41
C GLY A 128 -49.33 12.19 -2.89
N GLU A 129 -48.21 12.50 -2.24
CA GLU A 129 -47.97 12.32 -0.80
C GLU A 129 -48.27 13.59 0.01
N VAL A 130 -48.35 14.75 -0.65
CA VAL A 130 -48.72 16.01 -0.02
C VAL A 130 -50.19 15.99 0.41
N ARG A 131 -50.47 16.49 1.63
CA ARG A 131 -51.81 16.63 2.19
C ARG A 131 -52.60 17.66 1.38
N GLY A 132 -53.79 17.30 0.92
CA GLY A 132 -54.68 18.16 0.15
C GLY A 132 -55.62 17.36 -0.74
N GLY A 133 -56.68 18.00 -1.23
CA GLY A 133 -57.71 17.34 -2.04
C GLY A 133 -57.28 17.04 -3.49
N GLY A 134 -57.97 16.06 -4.10
CA GLY A 134 -57.96 15.81 -5.55
C GLY A 134 -59.01 16.60 -6.32
N ARG A 135 -59.85 17.38 -5.63
CA ARG A 135 -60.91 18.19 -6.24
C ARG A 135 -60.32 19.33 -7.05
N LYS A 136 -60.85 19.51 -8.25
CA LYS A 136 -60.48 20.62 -9.14
C LYS A 136 -60.85 21.96 -8.49
N PRO A 137 -59.93 22.94 -8.43
CA PRO A 137 -60.18 24.22 -7.77
C PRO A 137 -61.29 25.06 -8.40
N TRP A 138 -61.40 25.02 -9.73
CA TRP A 138 -62.41 25.74 -10.51
C TRP A 138 -62.72 25.01 -11.83
N PRO A 139 -63.87 25.31 -12.49
CA PRO A 139 -64.22 24.72 -13.78
C PRO A 139 -63.15 24.93 -14.87
N GLN A 140 -63.16 24.07 -15.89
CA GLN A 140 -62.15 24.07 -16.95
C GLN A 140 -62.15 25.35 -17.82
N LYS A 141 -63.29 26.03 -17.92
CA LYS A 141 -63.53 27.25 -18.68
C LYS A 141 -64.46 28.17 -17.87
N GLY A 142 -64.54 29.45 -18.23
CA GLY A 142 -65.47 30.43 -17.63
C GLY A 142 -64.96 31.16 -16.38
N SER A 143 -63.77 30.86 -15.87
CA SER A 143 -63.23 31.49 -14.65
C SER A 143 -62.22 32.62 -14.87
N GLY A 144 -61.76 32.84 -16.12
CA GLY A 144 -60.70 33.82 -16.44
C GLY A 144 -59.30 33.49 -15.90
N ARG A 145 -59.14 32.40 -15.14
CA ARG A 145 -57.86 31.98 -14.53
C ARG A 145 -57.16 30.92 -15.38
N ALA A 146 -55.85 30.75 -15.15
CA ALA A 146 -55.09 29.64 -15.73
C ALA A 146 -55.75 28.29 -15.41
N ARG A 147 -55.66 27.33 -16.33
CA ARG A 147 -56.26 25.99 -16.16
C ARG A 147 -55.51 25.23 -15.07
N GLN A 148 -56.27 24.64 -14.14
CA GLN A 148 -55.68 23.92 -13.01
C GLN A 148 -56.28 22.53 -12.84
N GLY A 149 -55.43 21.61 -12.42
CA GLY A 149 -55.78 20.24 -12.04
C GLY A 149 -55.98 20.13 -10.54
N SER A 150 -54.91 19.83 -9.81
CA SER A 150 -54.89 19.74 -8.34
C SER A 150 -54.06 20.87 -7.74
N ILE A 151 -54.47 21.38 -6.57
CA ILE A 151 -53.70 22.34 -5.77
C ILE A 151 -52.36 21.79 -5.24
N ARG A 152 -52.16 20.46 -5.30
CA ARG A 152 -50.92 19.82 -4.85
C ARG A 152 -49.79 19.83 -5.89
N ALA A 153 -50.05 20.39 -7.07
CA ALA A 153 -49.09 20.47 -8.16
C ALA A 153 -47.89 21.37 -7.78
N PRO A 154 -46.68 21.11 -8.32
CA PRO A 154 -45.43 21.72 -7.85
C PRO A 154 -45.37 23.25 -8.00
N HIS A 155 -46.11 23.82 -8.95
CA HIS A 155 -46.16 25.27 -9.17
C HIS A 155 -47.03 26.00 -8.14
N PHE A 156 -47.87 25.29 -7.39
CA PHE A 156 -48.62 25.88 -6.27
C PHE A 156 -47.77 25.95 -5.02
N ARG A 157 -48.00 26.99 -4.21
CA ARG A 157 -47.48 27.07 -2.84
C ARG A 157 -48.05 25.91 -2.00
N GLY A 158 -47.17 25.18 -1.32
CA GLY A 158 -47.54 23.96 -0.57
C GLY A 158 -47.74 22.73 -1.46
N GLY A 159 -47.44 22.80 -2.76
CA GLY A 159 -47.41 21.66 -3.66
C GLY A 159 -46.22 20.72 -3.41
N GLY A 160 -46.28 19.53 -4.00
CA GLY A 160 -45.20 18.53 -3.87
C GLY A 160 -44.02 18.77 -4.81
N THR A 161 -42.84 18.28 -4.44
CA THR A 161 -41.61 18.38 -5.25
C THR A 161 -41.57 17.29 -6.32
N VAL A 162 -41.18 17.63 -7.57
CA VAL A 162 -41.11 16.66 -8.69
C VAL A 162 -39.80 15.87 -8.69
N HIS A 163 -38.66 16.55 -8.72
CA HIS A 163 -37.32 15.94 -8.77
C HIS A 163 -36.58 16.04 -7.43
N GLY A 164 -37.33 15.89 -6.33
CA GLY A 164 -36.73 15.90 -5.00
C GLY A 164 -36.09 14.56 -4.63
N PRO A 165 -35.25 14.54 -3.57
CA PRO A 165 -34.60 13.33 -3.12
C PRO A 165 -35.62 12.25 -2.71
N ARG A 166 -35.32 11.01 -3.07
CA ARG A 166 -36.03 9.82 -2.61
C ARG A 166 -35.06 8.89 -1.88
N PRO A 167 -35.54 8.14 -0.87
CA PRO A 167 -34.70 7.16 -0.21
C PRO A 167 -34.14 6.17 -1.21
N ARG A 168 -32.81 5.98 -1.17
CA ARG A 168 -32.10 5.06 -2.07
C ARG A 168 -30.84 4.55 -1.41
N SER A 169 -30.41 3.36 -1.82
CA SER A 169 -29.06 2.87 -1.50
C SER A 169 -28.04 3.55 -2.41
N TYR A 170 -26.88 3.88 -1.83
CA TYR A 170 -25.70 4.35 -2.55
C TYR A 170 -24.63 3.26 -2.71
N ASP A 171 -24.88 2.06 -2.20
CA ASP A 171 -23.95 0.94 -2.29
C ASP A 171 -23.79 0.46 -3.73
N PHE A 172 -22.58 0.02 -4.06
CA PHE A 172 -22.26 -0.61 -5.33
C PHE A 172 -21.22 -1.70 -5.11
N THR A 173 -21.28 -2.76 -5.92
CA THR A 173 -20.38 -3.90 -5.77
C THR A 173 -18.96 -3.53 -6.16
N PHE A 174 -17.99 -3.86 -5.28
CA PHE A 174 -16.57 -3.66 -5.54
C PHE A 174 -15.81 -4.99 -5.49
N PRO A 175 -15.11 -5.40 -6.57
CA PRO A 175 -14.53 -6.73 -6.70
C PRO A 175 -13.55 -7.07 -5.56
N ARG A 176 -13.63 -8.30 -5.05
CA ARG A 176 -12.79 -8.77 -3.93
C ARG A 176 -11.29 -8.61 -4.22
N LYS A 177 -10.82 -9.04 -5.39
CA LYS A 177 -9.39 -8.93 -5.78
C LYS A 177 -8.90 -7.47 -5.79
N VAL A 178 -9.76 -6.54 -6.21
CA VAL A 178 -9.44 -5.10 -6.21
C VAL A 178 -9.39 -4.54 -4.77
N ARG A 179 -10.23 -5.05 -3.85
CA ARG A 179 -10.13 -4.70 -2.41
C ARG A 179 -8.80 -5.11 -1.82
N SER A 180 -8.39 -6.35 -2.06
CA SER A 180 -7.14 -6.89 -1.54
C SER A 180 -5.94 -6.18 -2.18
N MET A 181 -6.02 -5.85 -3.47
CA MET A 181 -5.02 -4.98 -4.13
C MET A 181 -4.94 -3.59 -3.49
N ALA A 182 -6.07 -2.96 -3.16
CA ALA A 182 -6.08 -1.64 -2.52
C ALA A 182 -5.39 -1.66 -1.14
N ILE A 183 -5.60 -2.71 -0.35
CA ILE A 183 -4.94 -2.89 0.95
C ILE A 183 -3.43 -3.05 0.77
N ARG A 184 -2.97 -3.89 -0.17
CA ARG A 184 -1.54 -4.07 -0.47
C ARG A 184 -0.87 -2.77 -0.92
N VAL A 185 -1.52 -2.04 -1.82
CA VAL A 185 -1.04 -0.72 -2.29
C VAL A 185 -0.93 0.25 -1.11
N ALA A 186 -1.91 0.29 -0.21
CA ALA A 186 -1.87 1.16 0.96
C ALA A 186 -0.73 0.78 1.92
N LEU A 187 -0.53 -0.52 2.18
CA LEU A 187 0.58 -1.01 3.01
C LEU A 187 1.95 -0.69 2.38
N SER A 188 2.08 -0.88 1.07
CA SER A 188 3.31 -0.57 0.33
C SER A 188 3.63 0.92 0.38
N VAL A 189 2.62 1.78 0.25
CA VAL A 189 2.79 3.24 0.38
C VAL A 189 3.23 3.61 1.80
N LYS A 190 2.60 3.04 2.84
CA LYS A 190 2.98 3.30 4.23
C LYS A 190 4.41 2.84 4.54
N PHE A 191 4.80 1.68 4.01
CA PHE A 191 6.16 1.18 4.12
C PHE A 191 7.16 2.09 3.41
N ALA A 192 6.90 2.47 2.16
CA ALA A 192 7.76 3.36 1.38
C ALA A 192 7.89 4.77 1.99
N GLN A 193 6.88 5.24 2.72
CA GLN A 193 6.90 6.52 3.43
C GLN A 193 7.65 6.46 4.78
N GLY A 194 7.96 5.27 5.29
CA GLY A 194 8.49 5.11 6.65
C GLY A 194 7.45 5.31 7.76
N ASP A 195 6.17 5.32 7.41
CA ASP A 195 5.02 5.50 8.31
C ASP A 195 4.53 4.18 8.94
N LEU A 196 5.09 3.05 8.50
CA LEU A 196 4.77 1.71 8.99
C LEU A 196 5.72 1.32 10.12
N TYR A 197 5.17 1.05 11.30
CA TYR A 197 5.89 0.58 12.46
C TYR A 197 5.41 -0.81 12.86
N ILE A 198 6.35 -1.65 13.28
CA ILE A 198 6.05 -3.01 13.73
C ILE A 198 6.43 -3.11 15.20
N VAL A 199 5.49 -3.57 16.01
CA VAL A 199 5.69 -3.81 17.44
C VAL A 199 5.52 -5.28 17.75
N ASP A 200 6.16 -5.76 18.80
CA ASP A 200 5.98 -7.14 19.27
C ASP A 200 4.53 -7.38 19.73
N SER A 201 4.09 -6.60 20.72
CA SER A 201 2.74 -6.64 21.27
C SER A 201 2.30 -5.26 21.78
N PHE A 202 0.99 -5.07 21.96
CA PHE A 202 0.39 -3.85 22.52
C PHE A 202 -0.01 -3.99 23.98
N GLY A 203 0.39 -5.07 24.67
CA GLY A 203 -0.09 -5.36 26.02
C GLY A 203 0.18 -4.22 26.98
N LEU A 204 -0.88 -3.57 27.47
CA LEU A 204 -0.78 -2.49 28.46
C LEU A 204 -1.14 -3.05 29.84
N GLU A 205 -0.29 -2.79 30.82
CA GLU A 205 -0.56 -3.18 32.22
C GLU A 205 -1.78 -2.44 32.80
N THR A 206 -2.04 -1.21 32.34
CA THR A 206 -3.13 -0.37 32.85
C THR A 206 -3.95 0.24 31.72
N HIS A 207 -5.25 0.45 31.97
CA HIS A 207 -6.18 1.10 31.05
C HIS A 207 -6.09 2.65 31.05
N LYS A 208 -5.04 3.24 31.63
CA LYS A 208 -4.93 4.71 31.80
C LYS A 208 -4.62 5.36 30.45
N THR A 209 -5.46 6.30 30.03
CA THR A 209 -5.30 7.03 28.76
C THR A 209 -4.00 7.85 28.73
N GLN A 210 -3.57 8.36 29.89
CA GLN A 210 -2.36 9.15 30.03
C GLN A 210 -1.12 8.34 29.64
N ASN A 211 -1.00 7.11 30.14
CA ASN A 211 0.13 6.23 29.83
C ASN A 211 0.26 5.97 28.33
N LEU A 212 -0.86 5.69 27.66
CA LEU A 212 -0.86 5.49 26.20
C LEU A 212 -0.51 6.79 25.46
N LYS A 213 -1.03 7.93 25.90
CA LYS A 213 -0.71 9.23 25.30
C LYS A 213 0.79 9.53 25.42
N ASP A 214 1.38 9.34 26.59
CA ASP A 214 2.80 9.59 26.83
C ASP A 214 3.68 8.68 25.94
N LEU A 215 3.30 7.41 25.78
CA LEU A 215 3.96 6.49 24.83
C LEU A 215 3.84 6.96 23.37
N LEU A 216 2.66 7.40 22.94
CA LEU A 216 2.45 7.91 21.58
C LEU A 216 3.27 9.19 21.34
N ASP A 217 3.34 10.08 22.33
CA ASP A 217 4.07 11.34 22.25
C ASP A 217 5.60 11.10 22.20
N GLN A 218 6.12 10.17 23.02
CA GLN A 218 7.54 9.76 22.97
C GLN A 218 7.96 9.18 21.62
N ARG A 219 7.04 8.51 20.93
CA ARG A 219 7.28 7.90 19.61
C ARG A 219 6.96 8.83 18.44
N ASN A 220 6.53 10.08 18.71
CA ASN A 220 6.05 11.04 17.72
C ASN A 220 4.87 10.51 16.88
N TRP A 221 4.05 9.62 17.44
CA TRP A 221 2.89 9.03 16.80
C TRP A 221 1.61 9.84 17.06
N TYR A 222 1.63 11.13 16.68
CA TYR A 222 0.52 12.06 16.93
C TYR A 222 -0.82 11.66 16.28
N SER A 223 -0.77 10.82 15.23
CA SER A 223 -1.96 10.25 14.60
C SER A 223 -1.70 8.81 14.20
N ALA A 224 -2.09 7.88 15.06
CA ALA A 224 -1.78 6.47 14.94
C ALA A 224 -3.03 5.62 14.65
N LEU A 225 -2.82 4.58 13.84
CA LEU A 225 -3.70 3.42 13.73
C LEU A 225 -2.97 2.22 14.33
N LEU A 226 -3.46 1.70 15.45
CA LEU A 226 -2.91 0.51 16.09
C LEU A 226 -3.71 -0.72 15.62
N VAL A 227 -3.02 -1.74 15.11
CA VAL A 227 -3.65 -2.94 14.56
C VAL A 227 -3.17 -4.17 15.29
N ASP A 228 -4.04 -4.75 16.11
CA ASP A 228 -3.72 -5.94 16.89
C ASP A 228 -4.07 -7.25 16.15
N GLY A 229 -3.24 -8.26 16.35
CA GLY A 229 -3.33 -9.57 15.71
C GLY A 229 -4.21 -10.55 16.46
N ASN A 230 -4.53 -10.27 17.72
CA ASN A 230 -5.40 -11.10 18.53
C ASN A 230 -6.84 -11.11 17.98
N THR A 231 -7.58 -12.18 18.26
CA THR A 231 -9.00 -12.32 17.90
C THR A 231 -9.82 -11.15 18.43
N TYR A 232 -9.51 -10.73 19.65
CA TYR A 232 -10.07 -9.55 20.29
C TYR A 232 -8.94 -8.59 20.63
N VAL A 233 -9.21 -7.30 20.42
CA VAL A 233 -8.33 -6.23 20.90
C VAL A 233 -8.31 -6.27 22.41
N ASP A 234 -7.12 -6.19 23.01
CA ASP A 234 -6.96 -6.07 24.45
C ASP A 234 -7.84 -4.95 25.04
N GLU A 235 -8.54 -5.26 26.13
CA GLU A 235 -9.52 -4.35 26.72
C GLU A 235 -8.83 -3.10 27.28
N ASN A 236 -7.65 -3.26 27.88
CA ASN A 236 -6.86 -2.14 28.39
C ASN A 236 -6.48 -1.17 27.28
N LEU A 237 -5.98 -1.70 26.15
CA LEU A 237 -5.66 -0.92 24.96
C LEU A 237 -6.89 -0.20 24.39
N ARG A 238 -8.02 -0.90 24.28
CA ARG A 238 -9.28 -0.35 23.76
C ARG A 238 -9.79 0.80 24.63
N LEU A 239 -9.79 0.63 25.96
CA LEU A 239 -10.23 1.65 26.92
C LEU A 239 -9.28 2.85 26.96
N ALA A 240 -7.96 2.62 26.88
CA ALA A 240 -6.97 3.68 26.86
C ALA A 240 -7.04 4.52 25.55
N ALA A 241 -7.27 3.86 24.41
CA ALA A 241 -7.26 4.54 23.11
C ALA A 241 -8.56 5.30 22.78
N ARG A 242 -9.73 4.83 23.24
CA ARG A 242 -11.04 5.39 22.81
C ARG A 242 -11.21 6.89 23.05
N ASN A 243 -10.52 7.45 24.05
CA ASN A 243 -10.61 8.86 24.42
C ASN A 243 -9.59 9.74 23.66
N ILE A 244 -8.62 9.13 22.96
CA ILE A 244 -7.58 9.84 22.21
C ILE A 244 -8.07 10.06 20.76
N GLN A 245 -8.44 11.30 20.42
CA GLN A 245 -9.06 11.64 19.13
C GLN A 245 -8.29 11.17 17.88
N LYS A 246 -6.95 11.17 17.96
CA LYS A 246 -6.07 10.81 16.84
C LYS A 246 -5.52 9.38 16.88
N CYS A 247 -6.01 8.55 17.79
CA CYS A 247 -5.64 7.15 17.91
C CYS A 247 -6.85 6.26 17.63
N ASP A 248 -6.76 5.42 16.60
CA ASP A 248 -7.77 4.37 16.37
C ASP A 248 -7.12 3.00 16.64
N VAL A 249 -7.87 2.07 17.23
CA VAL A 249 -7.43 0.69 17.44
C VAL A 249 -8.35 -0.24 16.67
N LEU A 250 -7.78 -1.16 15.89
CA LEU A 250 -8.52 -2.15 15.12
C LEU A 250 -7.92 -3.54 15.32
N PRO A 251 -8.73 -4.61 15.27
CA PRO A 251 -8.21 -5.94 15.04
C PRO A 251 -7.78 -6.12 13.57
N SER A 252 -6.86 -7.04 13.33
CA SER A 252 -6.26 -7.33 12.01
C SER A 252 -7.29 -7.58 10.91
N TYR A 253 -8.39 -8.28 11.21
CA TYR A 253 -9.44 -8.59 10.23
C TYR A 253 -10.24 -7.36 9.77
N ALA A 254 -10.34 -6.32 10.61
CA ALA A 254 -11.10 -5.10 10.37
C ALA A 254 -10.28 -3.98 9.69
N LEU A 255 -9.01 -4.27 9.35
CA LEU A 255 -8.14 -3.34 8.65
C LEU A 255 -8.79 -2.88 7.33
N ASN A 256 -8.78 -1.56 7.11
CA ASN A 256 -9.37 -0.95 5.95
C ASN A 256 -8.52 0.23 5.44
N VAL A 257 -8.61 0.48 4.13
CA VAL A 257 -7.78 1.50 3.46
C VAL A 257 -8.10 2.90 3.95
N HIS A 258 -9.37 3.22 4.18
CA HIS A 258 -9.75 4.54 4.64
C HIS A 258 -9.14 4.91 6.00
N MET A 259 -9.06 3.98 6.96
CA MET A 259 -8.40 4.20 8.25
C MET A 259 -6.88 4.33 8.11
N MET A 260 -6.26 3.50 7.26
CA MET A 260 -4.81 3.62 6.95
C MET A 260 -4.45 4.98 6.33
N LEU A 261 -5.32 5.52 5.48
CA LEU A 261 -5.10 6.85 4.87
C LEU A 261 -5.48 8.01 5.82
N LYS A 262 -6.38 7.78 6.77
CA LYS A 262 -6.79 8.78 7.76
C LYS A 262 -5.72 9.05 8.81
N ARG A 263 -4.85 8.07 9.09
CA ARG A 263 -3.80 8.15 10.11
C ARG A 263 -2.41 8.22 9.47
N HIS A 264 -1.48 8.89 10.16
CA HIS A 264 -0.10 9.02 9.70
C HIS A 264 0.69 7.76 10.03
N ALA A 265 0.82 7.42 11.31
CA ALA A 265 1.48 6.18 11.72
C ALA A 265 0.55 4.98 11.61
N LEU A 266 1.00 3.91 10.96
CA LEU A 266 0.37 2.60 10.98
C LEU A 266 1.24 1.67 11.84
N VAL A 267 0.72 1.23 12.98
CA VAL A 267 1.44 0.36 13.92
C VAL A 267 0.81 -1.02 13.89
N LEU A 268 1.56 -2.04 13.47
CA LEU A 268 1.12 -3.43 13.42
C LEU A 268 1.80 -4.23 14.53
N SER A 269 1.04 -5.08 15.24
CA SER A 269 1.70 -6.11 16.06
C SER A 269 2.27 -7.23 15.18
N LEU A 270 3.32 -7.92 15.63
CA LEU A 270 3.88 -9.08 14.96
C LEU A 270 2.83 -10.14 14.59
N PRO A 271 1.88 -10.53 15.47
CA PRO A 271 0.80 -11.44 15.07
C PRO A 271 -0.10 -10.83 13.99
N ALA A 272 -0.40 -9.53 14.04
CA ALA A 272 -1.21 -8.87 13.02
C ALA A 272 -0.54 -8.92 11.64
N LEU A 273 0.77 -8.68 11.61
CA LEU A 273 1.57 -8.73 10.39
C LEU A 273 1.48 -10.12 9.72
N LYS A 274 1.69 -11.20 10.48
CA LYS A 274 1.62 -12.58 9.97
C LYS A 274 0.26 -12.89 9.35
N ILE A 275 -0.82 -12.61 10.08
CA ILE A 275 -2.21 -12.83 9.62
C ILE A 275 -2.51 -12.02 8.34
N LEU A 276 -2.07 -10.77 8.28
CA LEU A 276 -2.28 -9.91 7.11
C LEU A 276 -1.54 -10.42 5.89
N GLN A 277 -0.29 -10.86 6.04
CA GLN A 277 0.49 -11.44 4.94
C GLN A 277 -0.19 -12.69 4.39
N GLU A 278 -0.52 -13.65 5.26
CA GLU A 278 -1.19 -14.90 4.85
C GLU A 278 -2.51 -14.63 4.11
N ARG A 279 -3.30 -13.67 4.61
CA ARG A 279 -4.59 -13.30 3.99
C ARG A 279 -4.39 -12.67 2.61
N LEU A 280 -3.44 -11.76 2.47
CA LEU A 280 -3.26 -10.98 1.25
C LEU A 280 -2.54 -11.75 0.15
N VAL A 281 -1.69 -12.72 0.52
CA VAL A 281 -1.00 -13.62 -0.42
C VAL A 281 -1.99 -14.56 -1.13
N LYS A 282 -2.99 -15.10 -0.42
CA LYS A 282 -4.00 -16.02 -0.99
C LYS A 282 -4.78 -15.44 -2.18
N ASP A 283 -4.94 -14.12 -2.24
CA ASP A 283 -5.70 -13.45 -3.30
C ASP A 283 -4.86 -13.16 -4.57
N ILE A 284 -3.55 -13.45 -4.52
CA ILE A 284 -2.61 -13.30 -5.61
C ILE A 284 -2.63 -14.61 -6.40
N ALA A 285 -2.85 -14.55 -7.72
CA ALA A 285 -2.55 -15.71 -8.55
C ALA A 285 -1.03 -15.92 -8.47
N GLU A 286 -0.57 -17.13 -8.16
CA GLU A 286 0.86 -17.44 -8.17
C GLU A 286 1.46 -16.89 -9.47
N PRO A 287 2.41 -15.95 -9.38
CA PRO A 287 3.03 -15.47 -10.60
C PRO A 287 3.75 -16.65 -11.26
N ALA A 288 3.72 -16.72 -12.59
CA ALA A 288 4.31 -17.83 -13.32
C ALA A 288 5.78 -18.13 -12.96
N TRP A 289 6.52 -17.14 -12.43
CA TRP A 289 7.91 -17.28 -11.99
C TRP A 289 8.10 -17.90 -10.59
N ASP A 290 7.13 -17.85 -9.66
CA ASP A 290 7.21 -18.58 -8.36
C ASP A 290 7.07 -20.10 -8.58
N LYS A 291 6.45 -20.52 -9.70
CA LYS A 291 6.33 -21.93 -10.11
C LYS A 291 7.68 -22.53 -10.51
N TYR A 292 8.61 -21.67 -10.90
CA TYR A 292 10.00 -21.99 -11.21
C TYR A 292 10.91 -21.47 -10.09
N ASP A 293 10.51 -21.63 -8.83
CA ASP A 293 11.49 -21.74 -7.76
C ASP A 293 12.33 -22.97 -8.12
N PHE A 294 13.40 -22.71 -8.87
CA PHE A 294 14.36 -23.70 -9.30
C PHE A 294 14.85 -24.28 -7.98
N LYS A 295 14.36 -25.48 -7.62
CA LYS A 295 15.07 -26.29 -6.65
C LYS A 295 16.50 -26.26 -7.16
N MET A 296 17.40 -25.60 -6.44
CA MET A 296 18.83 -25.82 -6.60
C MET A 296 19.03 -27.27 -6.19
N THR A 297 18.68 -28.21 -7.08
CA THR A 297 19.39 -29.47 -7.18
C THR A 297 20.83 -29.03 -7.31
N SER A 298 21.63 -29.33 -6.29
CA SER A 298 23.06 -29.13 -6.34
C SER A 298 23.57 -29.61 -7.69
N LEU A 299 24.51 -28.88 -8.28
CA LEU A 299 25.17 -29.21 -9.56
C LEU A 299 25.93 -30.56 -9.54
N GLU A 300 25.66 -31.42 -8.55
CA GLU A 300 26.20 -32.77 -8.39
C GLU A 300 25.38 -33.83 -9.13
N SER A 301 24.20 -33.49 -9.67
CA SER A 301 23.29 -34.46 -10.32
C SER A 301 23.11 -34.26 -11.82
N ILE A 302 24.06 -33.65 -12.52
CA ILE A 302 24.11 -33.72 -13.99
C ILE A 302 25.02 -34.90 -14.33
N PRO A 303 24.50 -36.04 -14.82
CA PRO A 303 25.37 -37.14 -15.22
C PRO A 303 26.23 -36.70 -16.40
N GLU A 304 27.55 -36.65 -16.19
CA GLU A 304 28.55 -36.53 -17.25
C GLU A 304 28.57 -37.84 -18.05
N SER A 305 27.80 -37.93 -19.13
CA SER A 305 28.13 -38.67 -20.38
C SER A 305 26.88 -38.89 -21.24
N ASN A 306 27.00 -38.59 -22.54
CA ASN A 306 25.95 -38.73 -23.55
C ASN A 306 25.77 -40.19 -24.04
N ASP A 307 26.39 -41.17 -23.38
CA ASP A 307 26.49 -42.55 -23.87
C ASP A 307 25.34 -43.47 -23.40
N GLN A 308 24.50 -43.02 -22.46
CA GLN A 308 23.37 -43.83 -21.97
C GLN A 308 22.08 -43.68 -22.78
N LEU A 309 21.96 -42.63 -23.61
CA LEU A 309 20.75 -42.39 -24.41
C LEU A 309 20.64 -43.26 -25.67
N GLN A 310 21.71 -43.94 -26.10
CA GLN A 310 21.69 -44.78 -27.32
C GLN A 310 21.41 -46.27 -27.06
N LEU A 311 21.43 -46.72 -25.80
CA LEU A 311 21.18 -48.12 -25.47
C LEU A 311 19.70 -48.41 -25.25
N GLU A 312 18.93 -47.46 -24.70
CA GLU A 312 17.49 -47.64 -24.42
C GLU A 312 16.60 -47.62 -25.69
N GLU A 313 16.95 -46.84 -26.73
CA GLU A 313 16.17 -46.83 -28.00
C GLU A 313 16.33 -48.13 -28.82
N SER A 314 17.35 -48.96 -28.52
CA SER A 314 17.61 -50.19 -29.28
C SER A 314 16.89 -51.44 -28.76
N GLU A 315 16.41 -51.41 -27.51
CA GLU A 315 15.68 -52.53 -26.90
C GLU A 315 14.17 -52.47 -27.17
N GLU A 316 13.59 -51.28 -27.35
CA GLU A 316 12.15 -51.12 -27.66
C GLU A 316 11.76 -51.54 -29.08
N PHE A 317 12.70 -51.71 -30.01
CA PHE A 317 12.40 -52.06 -31.41
C PHE A 317 12.43 -53.58 -31.71
N LYS A 318 12.67 -54.44 -30.70
CA LYS A 318 12.75 -55.90 -30.88
C LYS A 318 11.52 -56.68 -30.41
N GLU A 319 10.48 -56.02 -29.89
CA GLU A 319 9.25 -56.68 -29.38
C GLU A 319 7.96 -56.33 -30.15
N SER A 320 8.04 -56.00 -31.45
CA SER A 320 6.87 -55.89 -32.35
C SER A 320 6.98 -56.80 -33.56
#